data_AF-A0A959XXG1-F1
#
_entry.id   AF-A0A959XXG1-F1
#
_cell.length_a   1.000
_cell.length_b   1.000
_cell.length_c   1.000
_cell.angle_alpha   90.00
_cell.angle_beta   90.00
_cell.angle_gamma   90.00
#
_symmetry.space_group_name_H-M   'P 1'
#
loop_
_entity.id
_entity.type
_entity.pdbx_description
1 polymer ?
#
loop_
_entity_poly.entity_id
_entity_poly.type
_entity_poly.pdbx_seq_one_letter_code
_entity_poly.pdbx_strand_id
1 'polypeptide(L)'
;MSGTHSTIHSPFPDDRRASVIRWFTAQGFTRARFEHGKLRITTGRMDETLVFKLKERPGHDTFFKETGEGALIVFEVKADGRRVVWEGYCPLLLFGIWGRKLAFKAGARAPFRYRDEGHRLAMAFSAYVQNPGNTNR
;
A
#
# COMPACT_ATOMS: atom_id res chain seq x y z
N MET A 1 30.81 -18.78 38.92
CA MET A 1 30.80 -17.47 38.25
C MET A 1 30.02 -17.63 36.96
N SER A 2 28.73 -17.24 36.97
CA SER A 2 27.84 -17.38 35.82
C SER A 2 28.07 -16.22 34.84
N GLY A 3 28.35 -16.55 33.59
CA GLY A 3 28.50 -15.58 32.51
C GLY A 3 27.17 -14.94 32.15
N THR A 4 27.14 -13.62 32.13
CA THR A 4 25.98 -12.81 31.76
C THR A 4 25.74 -12.95 30.25
N HIS A 5 24.76 -13.76 29.86
CA HIS A 5 24.24 -13.78 28.49
C HIS A 5 23.45 -12.49 28.25
N SER A 6 24.06 -11.50 27.61
CA SER A 6 23.32 -10.35 27.06
C SER A 6 22.74 -10.73 25.71
N THR A 7 21.56 -11.33 25.73
CA THR A 7 20.73 -11.47 24.53
C THR A 7 20.13 -10.10 24.22
N ILE A 8 20.67 -9.41 23.21
CA ILE A 8 20.03 -8.21 22.66
C ILE A 8 18.87 -8.70 21.80
N HIS A 9 17.68 -8.76 22.39
CA HIS A 9 16.44 -8.89 21.64
C HIS A 9 16.23 -7.59 20.84
N SER A 10 16.32 -7.70 19.51
CA SER A 10 15.76 -6.68 18.61
C SER A 10 14.32 -6.41 19.05
N PRO A 11 13.90 -5.14 19.25
CA PRO A 11 12.65 -4.87 19.95
C PRO A 11 11.40 -5.36 19.23
N PHE A 12 11.41 -5.70 17.93
CA PHE A 12 10.19 -6.21 17.28
C PHE A 12 10.40 -7.18 16.10
N PRO A 13 10.41 -8.50 16.33
CA PRO A 13 10.06 -9.50 15.32
C PRO A 13 8.54 -9.63 15.11
N ASP A 14 7.73 -9.40 16.16
CA ASP A 14 6.29 -9.73 16.18
C ASP A 14 5.36 -8.59 15.71
N ASP A 15 5.85 -7.34 15.67
CA ASP A 15 5.03 -6.16 15.31
C ASP A 15 5.24 -5.64 13.88
N ARG A 16 5.96 -6.37 13.03
CA ARG A 16 6.27 -5.89 11.66
C ARG A 16 5.01 -5.59 10.86
N ARG A 17 3.98 -6.42 10.98
CA ARG A 17 2.67 -6.16 10.36
C ARG A 17 2.00 -4.90 10.92
N ALA A 18 2.02 -4.73 12.24
CA ALA A 18 1.45 -3.54 12.89
C ALA A 18 2.18 -2.26 12.46
N SER A 19 3.51 -2.32 12.33
CA SER A 19 4.34 -1.22 11.85
C SER A 19 4.00 -0.81 10.42
N VAL A 20 3.86 -1.79 9.51
CA VAL A 20 3.40 -1.57 8.14
C VAL A 20 2.03 -0.91 8.11
N ILE A 21 1.08 -1.40 8.90
CA ILE A 21 -0.26 -0.80 9.00
C ILE A 21 -0.15 0.68 9.43
N ARG A 22 0.63 0.99 10.47
CA ARG A 22 0.84 2.36 10.94
C ARG A 22 1.44 3.26 9.86
N TRP A 23 2.43 2.76 9.11
CA TRP A 23 3.04 3.51 8.01
C TRP A 23 1.99 3.88 6.95
N PHE A 24 1.20 2.92 6.49
CA PHE A 24 0.14 3.18 5.50
C PHE A 24 -0.91 4.18 6.00
N THR A 25 -1.39 4.00 7.23
CA THR A 25 -2.34 4.94 7.85
C THR A 25 -1.77 6.36 7.92
N ALA A 26 -0.49 6.51 8.31
CA ALA A 26 0.18 7.81 8.36
C ALA A 26 0.33 8.48 6.97
N GLN A 27 0.38 7.70 5.90
CA GLN A 27 0.40 8.19 4.52
C GLN A 27 -1.00 8.47 3.93
N GLY A 28 -2.06 8.30 4.74
CA GLY A 28 -3.45 8.53 4.35
C GLY A 28 -4.07 7.36 3.57
N PHE A 29 -3.55 6.15 3.73
CA PHE A 29 -4.17 4.95 3.14
C PHE A 29 -5.24 4.35 4.07
N THR A 30 -6.25 3.79 3.44
CA THR A 30 -7.28 2.97 4.07
C THR A 30 -6.96 1.49 3.86
N ARG A 31 -7.01 0.71 4.94
CA ARG A 31 -6.93 -0.75 4.83
C ARG A 31 -8.27 -1.31 4.32
N ALA A 32 -8.22 -2.03 3.21
CA ALA A 32 -9.38 -2.66 2.60
C ALA A 32 -10.02 -3.70 3.53
N ARG A 33 -11.35 -3.71 3.56
CA ARG A 33 -12.16 -4.76 4.17
C ARG A 33 -12.96 -5.40 3.05
N PHE A 34 -12.61 -6.63 2.68
CA PHE A 34 -13.27 -7.34 1.60
C PHE A 34 -14.50 -8.07 2.12
N GLU A 35 -15.57 -8.06 1.31
CA GLU A 35 -16.75 -8.88 1.51
C GLU A 35 -16.78 -9.91 0.39
N HIS A 36 -16.77 -11.20 0.74
CA HIS A 36 -16.73 -12.29 -0.24
C HIS A 36 -15.59 -12.15 -1.27
N GLY A 37 -14.40 -11.73 -0.80
CA GLY A 37 -13.20 -11.57 -1.62
C GLY A 37 -13.22 -10.36 -2.57
N LYS A 38 -14.16 -9.43 -2.41
CA LYS A 38 -14.30 -8.24 -3.27
C LYS A 38 -14.54 -6.98 -2.45
N LEU A 39 -14.07 -5.86 -2.97
CA LEU A 39 -14.34 -4.54 -2.41
C LEU A 39 -14.68 -3.59 -3.55
N ARG A 40 -15.83 -2.93 -3.43
CA ARG A 40 -16.24 -1.84 -4.33
C ARG A 40 -15.86 -0.51 -3.69
N ILE A 41 -15.15 0.34 -4.43
CA ILE A 41 -14.76 1.68 -4.00
C ILE A 41 -15.33 2.66 -5.02
N THR A 42 -16.05 3.65 -4.53
CA THR A 42 -16.59 4.73 -5.36
C THR A 42 -15.81 6.00 -5.04
N THR A 43 -15.25 6.64 -6.06
CA THR A 43 -14.51 7.90 -5.96
C THR A 43 -15.14 8.94 -6.89
N GLY A 44 -14.79 10.21 -6.66
CA GLY A 44 -15.31 11.33 -7.46
C GLY A 44 -14.21 12.03 -8.25
N ARG A 45 -14.50 12.39 -9.50
CA ARG A 45 -13.67 13.32 -10.27
C ARG A 45 -14.58 14.34 -10.95
N MET A 46 -14.58 15.58 -10.46
CA MET A 46 -15.53 16.61 -10.92
C MET A 46 -16.97 16.08 -10.80
N ASP A 47 -17.66 15.88 -11.92
CA ASP A 47 -19.04 15.36 -12.00
C ASP A 47 -19.10 13.86 -12.34
N GLU A 48 -17.95 13.20 -12.51
CA GLU A 48 -17.88 11.78 -12.84
C GLU A 48 -17.72 10.93 -11.59
N THR A 49 -18.57 9.90 -11.47
CA THR A 49 -18.42 8.84 -10.47
C THR A 49 -17.57 7.72 -11.05
N LEU A 50 -16.43 7.43 -10.42
CA LEU A 50 -15.57 6.30 -10.77
C LEU A 50 -15.78 5.17 -9.77
N VAL A 51 -15.93 3.95 -10.30
CA VAL A 51 -16.20 2.76 -9.47
C VAL A 51 -15.12 1.73 -9.68
N PHE A 52 -14.28 1.51 -8.68
CA PHE A 52 -13.25 0.48 -8.68
C PHE A 52 -13.75 -0.79 -8.00
N LYS A 53 -13.33 -1.94 -8.55
CA LYS A 53 -13.55 -3.26 -7.94
C LYS A 53 -12.19 -3.88 -7.64
N LEU A 54 -11.82 -3.93 -6.38
CA LEU A 54 -10.65 -4.64 -5.91
C LEU A 54 -11.03 -6.10 -5.61
N LYS A 55 -10.10 -7.00 -5.88
CA LYS A 55 -10.20 -8.42 -5.52
C LYS A 55 -9.22 -8.67 -4.39
N GLU A 56 -9.67 -9.41 -3.38
CA GLU A 56 -8.80 -9.82 -2.29
C GLU A 56 -7.68 -10.72 -2.81
N ARG A 57 -6.46 -10.43 -2.39
CA ARG A 57 -5.32 -11.31 -2.63
C ARG A 57 -5.05 -12.13 -1.37
N PRO A 58 -5.18 -13.47 -1.43
CA PRO A 58 -4.96 -14.32 -0.27
C PRO A 58 -3.61 -14.06 0.41
N GLY A 59 -3.65 -13.94 1.74
CA GLY A 59 -2.45 -13.73 2.57
C GLY A 59 -1.79 -12.35 2.45
N HIS A 60 -2.46 -11.36 1.86
CA HIS A 60 -1.98 -9.98 1.78
C HIS A 60 -3.01 -9.03 2.41
N ASP A 61 -2.53 -8.04 3.15
CA ASP A 61 -3.32 -6.85 3.48
C ASP A 61 -3.34 -5.92 2.27
N THR A 62 -4.53 -5.44 1.88
CA THR A 62 -4.65 -4.46 0.81
C THR A 62 -4.88 -3.08 1.41
N PHE A 63 -4.10 -2.09 0.97
CA PHE A 63 -4.22 -0.70 1.33
C PHE A 63 -4.53 0.11 0.08
N PHE A 64 -5.46 1.05 0.16
CA PHE A 64 -5.78 1.94 -0.95
C PHE A 64 -5.84 3.39 -0.50
N LYS A 65 -5.52 4.29 -1.43
CA LYS A 65 -5.62 5.73 -1.25
C LYS A 65 -6.26 6.34 -2.49
N GLU A 66 -7.23 7.22 -2.28
CA GLU A 66 -7.81 8.04 -3.34
C GLU A 66 -6.90 9.24 -3.62
N THR A 67 -6.71 9.51 -4.91
CA THR A 67 -5.97 10.69 -5.39
C THR A 67 -6.94 11.82 -5.69
N GLY A 68 -6.46 13.06 -5.75
CA GLY A 68 -7.31 14.23 -6.06
C GLY A 68 -7.96 14.20 -7.45
N GLU A 69 -7.55 13.30 -8.34
CA GLU A 69 -8.15 13.10 -9.66
C GLU A 69 -9.15 11.91 -9.68
N GLY A 70 -9.57 11.42 -8.51
CA GLY A 70 -10.51 10.30 -8.38
C GLY A 70 -9.89 8.93 -8.70
N ALA A 71 -8.60 8.84 -9.06
CA ALA A 71 -7.91 7.57 -9.25
C ALA A 71 -7.51 6.94 -7.91
N LEU A 72 -7.20 5.63 -7.92
CA LEU A 72 -6.69 4.92 -6.75
C LEU A 72 -5.21 4.56 -6.87
N ILE A 73 -4.53 4.58 -5.74
CA ILE A 73 -3.23 3.97 -5.50
C ILE A 73 -3.46 2.80 -4.57
N VAL A 74 -3.01 1.60 -4.94
CA VAL A 74 -3.24 0.37 -4.19
C VAL A 74 -1.90 -0.31 -3.90
N PHE A 75 -1.76 -0.79 -2.66
CA PHE A 75 -0.68 -1.66 -2.24
C PHE A 75 -1.27 -2.97 -1.70
N GLU A 76 -0.77 -4.10 -2.19
CA GLU A 76 -1.02 -5.43 -1.63
C GLU A 76 0.25 -5.85 -0.88
N VAL A 77 0.16 -6.06 0.43
CA VAL A 77 1.33 -6.22 1.29
C VAL A 77 1.21 -7.46 2.16
N LYS A 78 2.22 -8.30 2.13
CA LYS A 78 2.40 -9.43 3.04
C LYS A 78 3.59 -9.16 3.94
N ALA A 79 3.33 -8.98 5.22
CA ALA A 79 4.35 -8.84 6.25
C ALA A 79 4.36 -10.10 7.11
N ASP A 80 5.48 -10.82 7.10
CA ASP A 80 5.79 -11.87 8.07
C ASP A 80 6.94 -11.39 8.99
N GLY A 81 7.22 -12.11 10.09
CA GLY A 81 8.25 -11.69 11.05
C GLY A 81 9.66 -11.55 10.46
N ARG A 82 9.92 -12.06 9.25
CA ARG A 82 11.24 -12.04 8.60
C ARG A 82 11.31 -11.14 7.36
N ARG A 83 10.19 -10.90 6.66
CA ARG A 83 10.17 -10.10 5.42
C ARG A 83 8.85 -9.37 5.20
N VAL A 84 8.93 -8.27 4.45
CA VAL A 84 7.78 -7.60 3.84
C VAL A 84 7.88 -7.77 2.33
N VAL A 85 6.86 -8.37 1.73
CA VAL A 85 6.70 -8.48 0.27
C VAL A 85 5.49 -7.65 -0.11
N TRP A 86 5.58 -6.87 -1.19
CA TRP A 86 4.50 -6.01 -1.60
C TRP A 86 4.45 -5.80 -3.12
N GLU A 87 3.27 -5.45 -3.61
CA GLU A 87 3.03 -5.02 -4.98
C GLU A 87 2.20 -3.73 -4.94
N GLY A 88 2.59 -2.74 -5.74
CA GLY A 88 1.91 -1.47 -5.86
C GLY A 88 1.39 -1.23 -7.27
N TYR A 89 0.14 -0.79 -7.39
CA TYR A 89 -0.48 -0.50 -8.68
C TYR A 89 -1.59 0.55 -8.57
N CYS A 90 -1.98 1.09 -9.72
CA CYS A 90 -3.17 1.91 -9.88
C CYS A 90 -4.20 1.15 -10.71
N PRO A 91 -5.40 0.84 -10.18
CA PRO A 91 -6.44 0.25 -10.99
C PRO A 91 -6.91 1.28 -12.03
N LEU A 92 -7.00 0.85 -13.28
CA LEU A 92 -7.60 1.59 -14.37
C LEU A 92 -8.95 1.00 -14.68
N LEU A 93 -9.97 1.86 -14.74
CA LEU A 93 -11.27 1.49 -15.25
C LEU A 93 -11.28 1.67 -16.78
N LEU A 94 -11.48 0.59 -17.50
CA LEU A 94 -11.72 0.58 -18.93
C LEU A 94 -13.20 0.27 -19.16
N PHE A 95 -13.91 1.15 -19.86
CA PHE A 95 -15.32 0.94 -20.26
C PHE A 95 -16.26 0.56 -19.11
N GLY A 96 -16.09 1.16 -17.92
CA GLY A 96 -16.98 0.98 -16.77
C GLY A 96 -16.97 -0.39 -16.08
N ILE A 97 -16.33 -1.42 -16.67
CA ILE A 97 -16.43 -2.82 -16.20
C ILE A 97 -15.06 -3.51 -16.14
N TRP A 98 -14.12 -3.12 -17.01
CA TRP A 98 -12.84 -3.81 -17.16
C TRP A 98 -11.76 -3.13 -16.30
N GLY A 99 -11.35 -3.80 -15.23
CA GLY A 99 -10.26 -3.33 -14.37
C GLY A 99 -8.90 -3.83 -14.86
N ARG A 100 -7.95 -2.93 -15.13
CA ARG A 100 -6.54 -3.27 -15.37
C ARG A 100 -5.65 -2.73 -14.26
N LYS A 101 -4.68 -3.49 -13.78
CA LYS A 101 -3.62 -2.98 -12.90
C LYS A 101 -2.58 -2.25 -13.74
N LEU A 102 -2.38 -0.96 -13.50
CA LEU A 102 -1.27 -0.19 -14.06
C LEU A 102 -0.16 -0.12 -13.03
N ALA A 103 1.05 -0.50 -13.42
CA ALA A 103 2.22 -0.30 -12.59
C ALA A 103 2.48 1.20 -12.36
N PHE A 104 3.01 1.51 -11.17
CA PHE A 104 3.56 2.83 -10.89
C PHE A 104 4.66 3.20 -11.89
N LYS A 105 4.80 4.49 -12.20
CA LYS A 105 5.75 4.97 -13.20
C LYS A 105 6.25 6.35 -12.85
N ALA A 106 7.56 6.48 -12.66
CA ALA A 106 8.24 7.76 -12.50
C ALA A 106 8.00 8.67 -13.72
N GLY A 107 7.74 9.95 -13.48
CA GLY A 107 7.54 10.95 -14.53
C GLY A 107 6.28 10.72 -15.36
N ALA A 108 5.29 9.99 -14.85
CA ALA A 108 4.00 9.85 -15.52
C ALA A 108 3.32 11.22 -15.67
N ARG A 109 3.04 11.60 -16.92
CA ARG A 109 2.40 12.88 -17.27
C ARG A 109 0.88 12.74 -17.24
N ALA A 110 0.19 13.87 -17.34
CA ALA A 110 -1.27 13.89 -17.50
C ALA A 110 -1.70 12.99 -18.68
N PRO A 111 -2.82 12.25 -18.55
CA PRO A 111 -3.75 12.20 -17.41
C PRO A 111 -3.37 11.17 -16.32
N PHE A 112 -2.14 10.63 -16.34
CA PHE A 112 -1.71 9.52 -15.48
C PHE A 112 -0.79 9.95 -14.32
N ARG A 113 -0.89 11.19 -13.84
CA ARG A 113 -0.01 11.74 -12.79
C ARG A 113 -0.06 10.93 -11.49
N TYR A 114 -1.21 10.32 -11.20
CA TYR A 114 -1.38 9.41 -10.06
C TYR A 114 -0.40 8.23 -10.05
N ARG A 115 0.12 7.81 -11.22
CA ARG A 115 1.14 6.73 -11.31
C ARG A 115 2.51 7.19 -10.83
N ASP A 116 2.81 8.47 -10.97
CA ASP A 116 4.04 9.08 -10.45
C ASP A 116 3.93 9.27 -8.93
N GLU A 117 2.76 9.68 -8.43
CA GLU A 117 2.48 9.68 -6.99
C GLU A 117 2.65 8.28 -6.38
N GLY A 118 2.05 7.25 -7.00
CA GLY A 118 2.23 5.86 -6.58
C GLY A 118 3.69 5.43 -6.60
N HIS A 119 4.48 5.88 -7.58
CA HIS A 119 5.92 5.60 -7.64
C HIS A 119 6.67 6.22 -6.47
N ARG A 120 6.42 7.50 -6.14
CA ARG A 120 7.04 8.18 -5.00
C ARG A 120 6.69 7.49 -3.68
N LEU A 121 5.43 7.08 -3.50
CA LEU A 121 4.99 6.32 -2.32
C LEU A 121 5.64 4.94 -2.24
N ALA A 122 5.82 4.27 -3.38
CA ALA A 122 6.51 2.97 -3.43
C ALA A 122 7.99 3.08 -3.05
N MET A 123 8.68 4.13 -3.50
CA MET A 123 10.07 4.40 -3.08
C MET A 123 10.16 4.69 -1.58
N ALA A 124 9.25 5.52 -1.05
CA ALA A 124 9.19 5.81 0.38
C ALA A 124 8.92 4.54 1.22
N PHE A 125 7.98 3.69 0.77
CA PHE A 125 7.68 2.43 1.44
C PHE A 125 8.86 1.46 1.38
N SER A 126 9.54 1.37 0.22
CA SER A 126 10.75 0.55 0.05
C SER A 126 11.85 0.95 1.03
N ALA A 127 12.11 2.25 1.17
CA ALA A 127 13.09 2.77 2.12
C ALA A 127 12.69 2.45 3.57
N TYR A 128 11.40 2.60 3.90
CA TYR A 128 10.86 2.28 5.21
C TYR A 128 11.03 0.79 5.58
N VAL A 129 10.71 -0.13 4.67
CA VAL A 129 10.84 -1.58 4.95
C VAL A 129 12.29 -2.05 5.05
N GLN A 130 13.21 -1.37 4.36
CA GLN A 130 14.65 -1.63 4.43
C GLN A 130 15.28 -1.06 5.72
N ASN A 131 14.76 0.06 6.23
CA ASN A 131 15.28 0.76 7.41
C ASN A 131 14.18 1.09 8.42
N PRO A 132 13.60 0.08 9.11
CA PRO A 132 12.45 0.27 10.00
C PRO A 132 12.71 1.14 11.23
N GLY A 133 13.95 1.59 11.48
CA GLY A 133 14.35 2.39 12.64
C GLY A 133 14.61 3.88 12.39
N ASN A 134 14.48 4.39 11.16
CA ASN A 134 14.89 5.76 10.83
C ASN A 134 13.74 6.72 10.48
N THR A 135 12.53 6.47 11.01
CA THR A 135 11.35 7.33 10.76
C THR A 135 11.11 8.22 11.97
N ASN A 136 12.00 9.20 12.16
CA ASN A 136 11.83 10.44 12.93
C ASN A 136 13.13 11.24 12.87
N ARG A 137 13.35 11.93 11.77
CA ARG A 137 14.17 13.16 11.72
C ARG A 137 13.52 14.12 10.74
#